data_AF-A0A239HUP1-F1
#
_entry.id   AF-A0A239HUP1-F1
#
_cell.length_a   1.000
_cell.length_b   1.000
_cell.length_c   1.000
_cell.angle_alpha   90.00
_cell.angle_beta   90.00
_cell.angle_gamma   90.00
#
_symmetry.space_group_name_H-M   'P 1'
#
loop_
_entity.id
_entity.type
_entity.pdbx_description
1 polymer ?
#
loop_
_entity_poly.entity_id
_entity_poly.type
_entity_poly.pdbx_seq_one_letter_code
_entity_poly.pdbx_strand_id
1 'polypeptide(L)' 'TSPTCNGSTVTGIGIQKAGQIFMGGLSRKVTSWSHARARVATLQAAKQLFSGSTECNAVKAAWNAINVPAQSGEPTC' A
#
# COMPACT_ATOMS: atom_id res chain seq x y z
N THR A 1 -8.70 -8.33 -19.02
CA THR A 1 -8.58 -8.30 -17.54
C THR A 1 -7.15 -8.63 -17.20
N SER A 2 -6.41 -7.72 -16.57
CA SER A 2 -5.11 -8.08 -15.98
C SER A 2 -5.42 -8.84 -14.70
N PRO A 3 -5.19 -10.17 -14.61
CA PRO A 3 -5.55 -10.90 -13.42
C PRO A 3 -4.58 -10.48 -12.32
N THR A 4 -5.13 -10.09 -11.17
CA THR A 4 -4.37 -10.01 -9.94
C THR A 4 -3.83 -11.41 -9.62
N CYS A 5 -2.65 -11.52 -9.04
CA CYS A 5 -2.04 -12.81 -8.70
C CYS A 5 -2.92 -13.65 -7.76
N ASN A 6 -3.85 -13.00 -7.04
CA ASN A 6 -4.78 -13.62 -6.11
C ASN A 6 -6.23 -13.72 -6.63
N GLY A 7 -6.50 -13.38 -7.90
CA GLY A 7 -7.85 -13.42 -8.48
C GLY A 7 -8.86 -12.42 -7.88
N SER A 8 -8.39 -11.45 -7.07
CA SER A 8 -9.22 -10.41 -6.45
C SER A 8 -9.43 -9.18 -7.34
N THR A 9 -10.49 -8.42 -7.07
CA THR A 9 -10.72 -7.09 -7.66
C THR A 9 -10.18 -6.01 -6.73
N VAL A 10 -9.41 -5.07 -7.27
CA VAL A 10 -8.90 -3.90 -6.52
C VAL A 10 -9.67 -2.66 -6.91
N THR A 11 -10.32 -2.03 -5.94
CA THR A 11 -10.96 -0.72 -6.12
C THR A 11 -9.92 0.39 -5.89
N GLY A 12 -9.72 1.24 -6.89
CA GLY A 12 -8.79 2.36 -6.80
C GLY A 12 -9.29 3.51 -5.91
N ILE A 13 -8.36 4.29 -5.37
CA ILE A 13 -8.62 5.48 -4.52
C ILE A 13 -8.40 6.82 -5.26
N GLY A 14 -8.12 6.76 -6.56
CA GLY A 14 -7.77 7.91 -7.39
C GLY A 14 -6.27 8.24 -7.38
N ILE A 15 -5.78 8.80 -8.49
CA ILE A 15 -4.33 9.00 -8.72
C ILE A 15 -3.71 10.04 -7.78
N GLN A 16 -4.46 11.06 -7.37
CA GLN A 16 -3.96 12.10 -6.46
C GLN A 16 -3.65 11.51 -5.07
N LYS A 17 -4.61 10.78 -4.49
CA LYS A 17 -4.42 10.10 -3.20
C LYS A 17 -3.33 9.05 -3.28
N ALA A 18 -3.34 8.23 -4.34
CA ALA A 18 -2.29 7.24 -4.56
C ALA A 18 -0.89 7.88 -4.67
N GLY A 19 -0.77 9.00 -5.38
CA GLY A 19 0.48 9.75 -5.50
C GLY A 19 0.98 10.28 -4.17
N GLN A 20 0.10 10.83 -3.33
CA GLN A 20 0.45 11.29 -1.97
C GLN A 20 0.97 10.13 -1.10
N ILE A 21 0.30 8.97 -1.14
CA ILE A 21 0.73 7.78 -0.39
C ILE A 21 2.07 7.26 -0.90
N PHE A 22 2.24 7.20 -2.22
CA PHE A 22 3.47 6.72 -2.82
C PHE A 22 4.66 7.61 -2.46
N MET A 23 4.50 8.93 -2.54
CA MET A 23 5.49 9.89 -2.08
C MET A 23 5.77 9.77 -0.59
N GLY A 24 4.73 9.63 0.24
CA GLY A 24 4.89 9.39 1.69
C GLY A 24 5.64 8.10 2.01
N GLY A 25 5.47 7.05 1.20
CA GLY A 25 6.24 5.81 1.29
C GLY A 25 7.70 5.98 0.86
N LEU A 26 7.95 6.70 -0.24
CA LEU A 26 9.31 6.99 -0.73
C LEU A 26 10.13 7.84 0.23
N SER A 27 9.51 8.78 0.94
CA SER A 27 10.18 9.56 1.99
C SER A 27 10.68 8.71 3.16
N ARG A 28 10.18 7.47 3.31
CA ARG A 28 10.61 6.51 4.34
C ARG A 28 11.63 5.50 3.80
N LYS A 29 12.10 5.67 2.57
CA LYS A 29 13.01 4.73 1.92
C LYS A 29 14.35 4.69 2.64
N VAL A 30 14.87 3.47 2.82
CA VAL A 30 16.19 3.19 3.40
C VAL A 30 17.06 2.45 2.38
N THR A 31 18.36 2.33 2.62
CA THR A 31 19.30 1.63 1.73
C THR A 31 18.87 0.18 1.46
N SER A 32 18.38 -0.53 2.48
CA SER A 32 17.89 -1.91 2.37
C SER A 32 16.43 -2.00 1.88
N TRP A 33 16.08 -1.28 0.81
CA TRP A 33 14.71 -1.22 0.31
C TRP A 33 14.26 -2.53 -0.36
N SER A 34 13.01 -2.92 -0.14
CA SER A 34 12.37 -4.09 -0.76
C SER A 34 10.87 -3.85 -0.93
N HIS A 35 10.20 -4.66 -1.74
CA HIS A 35 8.73 -4.61 -1.88
C HIS A 35 8.02 -4.81 -0.53
N ALA A 36 8.53 -5.70 0.33
CA ALA A 36 8.05 -5.88 1.69
C ALA A 36 8.13 -4.58 2.52
N ARG A 37 9.26 -3.88 2.49
CA ARG A 37 9.40 -2.59 3.20
C ARG A 37 8.56 -1.48 2.57
N ALA A 38 8.46 -1.46 1.25
CA ALA A 38 7.59 -0.53 0.53
C ALA A 38 6.12 -0.71 0.91
N ARG A 39 5.66 -1.95 1.10
CA ARG A 39 4.33 -2.26 1.60
C ARG A 39 4.08 -1.62 2.97
N VAL A 40 4.96 -1.87 3.94
CA VAL A 40 4.83 -1.29 5.29
C VAL A 40 4.83 0.24 5.22
N ALA A 41 5.77 0.84 4.49
CA ALA A 41 5.92 2.28 4.40
C ALA A 41 4.70 2.97 3.75
N THR A 42 4.16 2.38 2.67
CA THR A 42 2.97 2.93 2.01
C THR A 42 1.71 2.77 2.85
N LEU A 43 1.55 1.67 3.59
CA LEU A 43 0.44 1.50 4.54
C LEU A 43 0.53 2.51 5.71
N GLN A 44 1.74 2.76 6.24
CA GLN A 44 1.95 3.79 7.25
C GLN A 44 1.67 5.20 6.71
N ALA A 45 2.09 5.48 5.48
CA ALA A 45 1.79 6.75 4.82
C ALA A 45 0.28 6.93 4.61
N ALA A 46 -0.42 5.89 4.14
CA ALA A 46 -1.88 5.92 3.98
C ALA A 46 -2.60 6.26 5.29
N LYS A 47 -2.23 5.58 6.38
CA LYS A 47 -2.82 5.81 7.71
C LYS A 47 -2.51 7.20 8.30
N GLN A 48 -1.36 7.77 7.97
CA GLN A 48 -1.00 9.12 8.42
C GLN A 48 -1.69 10.22 7.61
N LEU A 49 -1.81 10.03 6.29
CA LEU A 49 -2.37 11.04 5.38
C LEU A 49 -3.90 11.04 5.41
N PHE A 50 -4.51 9.88 5.67
CA PHE A 50 -5.97 9.70 5.65
C PHE A 50 -6.41 9.04 6.95
N SER A 51 -7.33 9.70 7.67
CA SER A 51 -7.88 9.20 8.93
C SER A 51 -8.85 8.02 8.75
N GLY A 52 -9.26 7.72 7.52
CA GLY A 52 -10.14 6.60 7.17
C GLY A 52 -9.38 5.31 6.86
N SER A 53 -10.08 4.17 6.97
CA SER A 53 -9.53 2.86 6.62
C SER A 53 -9.57 2.56 5.12
N THR A 54 -10.32 3.33 4.33
CA THR A 54 -10.51 3.11 2.88
C THR A 54 -9.19 3.10 2.12
N GLU A 55 -8.36 4.13 2.29
CA GLU A 55 -7.08 4.27 1.60
C GLU A 55 -6.08 3.20 2.06
N CYS A 56 -6.03 2.92 3.36
CA CYS A 56 -5.18 1.88 3.93
C CYS A 56 -5.56 0.49 3.39
N ASN A 57 -6.86 0.16 3.36
CA ASN A 57 -7.37 -1.11 2.86
C ASN A 57 -7.17 -1.26 1.35
N ALA A 58 -7.34 -0.19 0.57
CA ALA A 58 -7.07 -0.23 -0.87
C ALA A 58 -5.59 -0.48 -1.16
N VAL A 59 -4.68 0.16 -0.43
CA VAL A 59 -3.23 -0.10 -0.54
C VAL A 59 -2.92 -1.55 -0.14
N LYS A 60 -3.53 -2.06 0.93
CA LYS A 60 -3.39 -3.45 1.38
C LYS A 60 -3.83 -4.45 0.29
N ALA A 61 -4.98 -4.18 -0.34
CA ALA A 61 -5.50 -4.99 -1.44
C ALA A 61 -4.59 -4.94 -2.68
N ALA A 62 -4.08 -3.76 -3.04
CA ALA A 62 -3.17 -3.59 -4.17
C ALA A 62 -1.86 -4.39 -4.00
N TRP A 63 -1.27 -4.40 -2.80
CA TRP A 63 -0.07 -5.20 -2.53
C TRP A 63 -0.36 -6.71 -2.56
N ASN A 64 -1.51 -7.15 -2.02
CA ASN A 64 -1.94 -8.55 -2.11
C ASN A 64 -2.16 -8.98 -3.58
N ALA A 65 -2.70 -8.09 -4.40
CA ALA A 65 -2.95 -8.33 -5.82
C ALA A 65 -1.67 -8.59 -6.64
N ILE A 66 -0.51 -8.12 -6.16
CA ILE A 66 0.80 -8.39 -6.78
C ILE A 66 1.65 -9.40 -5.98
N ASN A 67 0.99 -10.24 -5.16
CA ASN A 67 1.60 -11.31 -4.37
C ASN A 67 2.69 -10.85 -3.38
N VAL A 68 2.54 -9.66 -2.81
CA VAL A 68 3.37 -9.19 -1.69
C VAL A 68 2.53 -9.28 -0.41
N PRO A 69 2.67 -10.36 0.37
CA PRO A 69 1.80 -10.64 1.51
C PRO A 69 2.02 -9.65 2.66
N ALA A 70 1.16 -9.72 3.68
CA ALA A 70 1.27 -8.95 4.90
C ALA A 70 2.66 -9.08 5.54
N GLN A 71 3.21 -7.96 6.01
CA GLN A 71 4.54 -7.91 6.60
C GLN A 71 4.45 -7.61 8.09
N SER A 72 5.44 -8.08 8.85
CA SER A 72 5.57 -7.70 10.26
C SER A 72 5.76 -6.19 10.39
N GLY A 73 4.99 -5.56 11.29
CA GLY A 73 5.01 -4.11 11.50
C GLY A 73 4.13 -3.31 10.53
N GLU A 74 3.32 -3.95 9.69
CA GLU A 74 2.29 -3.23 8.93
C GLU A 74 1.21 -2.67 9.89
N PRO A 75 0.76 -1.41 9.70
CA PRO A 75 -0.25 -0.83 10.56
C PRO A 75 -1.61 -1.51 10.36
N THR A 76 -2.42 -1.54 11.41
CA THR A 76 -3.83 -1.93 11.29
C THR A 76 -4.58 -0.88 10.48
N CYS A 77 -5.07 -1.33 9.32
CA CYS A 77 -6.21 -0.79 8.61
C CYS A 77 -7.47 -1.53 9.12
#